data_AF-A0A644ZV85-F1
#
_entry.id   AF-A0A644ZV85-F1
#
_cell.length_a   1.000
_cell.length_b   1.000
_cell.length_c   1.000
_cell.angle_alpha   90.00
_cell.angle_beta   90.00
_cell.angle_gamma   90.00
#
_symmetry.space_group_name_H-M   'P 1'
#
loop_
_entity.id
_entity.type
_entity.pdbx_description
1 polymer ?
#
loop_
_entity_poly.entity_id
_entity_poly.type
_entity_poly.pdbx_seq_one_letter_code
_entity_poly.pdbx_strand_id
1 'polypeptide(L)'
;MQVKSEVLNEKNTSKVVMTWALDICSIVLSMLITYQLLKIDNSHIFRMKNLNTLILYIVFNTSLLGVFKCYKIYFKFDKAGISGNIFTACFVAMLPIYLIDKTFNLPKPPLFYIFNALIISVLAVGTRYVYLLFADKYIKVDKRDSDK
;
A
#
# COMPACT_ATOMS: atom_id res chain seq x y z
N MET A 1 -34.18 3.00 8.82
CA MET A 1 -33.37 2.88 7.58
C MET A 1 -32.01 3.57 7.70
N GLN A 2 -31.92 4.76 8.35
CA GLN A 2 -30.66 5.51 8.57
C GLN A 2 -29.58 4.76 9.37
N VAL A 3 -29.96 4.02 10.42
CA VAL A 3 -28.99 3.26 11.25
C VAL A 3 -28.23 2.19 10.45
N LYS A 4 -28.89 1.54 9.48
CA LYS A 4 -28.26 0.49 8.66
C LYS A 4 -27.27 1.08 7.66
N SER A 5 -27.50 2.30 7.17
CA SER A 5 -26.56 3.01 6.30
C SER A 5 -25.36 3.57 7.08
N GLU A 6 -25.56 4.05 8.31
CA GLU A 6 -24.47 4.56 9.16
C GLU A 6 -23.50 3.44 9.56
N VAL A 7 -24.03 2.31 10.03
CA VAL A 7 -23.22 1.14 10.41
C VAL A 7 -22.46 0.54 9.20
N LEU A 8 -23.07 0.57 8.01
CA LEU A 8 -22.40 0.11 6.78
C LEU A 8 -21.28 1.08 6.35
N ASN A 9 -21.48 2.39 6.54
CA ASN A 9 -20.50 3.42 6.19
C ASN A 9 -19.29 3.40 7.14
N GLU A 10 -19.53 3.20 8.44
CA GLU A 10 -18.49 3.06 9.46
C GLU A 10 -17.62 1.81 9.21
N LYS A 11 -18.26 0.67 8.93
CA LYS A 11 -17.57 -0.60 8.61
C LYS A 11 -16.75 -0.51 7.33
N ASN A 12 -17.17 0.29 6.34
CA ASN A 12 -16.38 0.52 5.13
C ASN A 12 -15.20 1.47 5.37
N THR A 13 -15.43 2.54 6.14
CA THR A 13 -14.38 3.51 6.52
C THR A 13 -13.26 2.83 7.30
N SER A 14 -13.59 2.02 8.31
CA SER A 14 -12.61 1.28 9.10
C SER A 14 -11.70 0.38 8.24
N LYS A 15 -12.28 -0.34 7.26
CA LYS A 15 -11.50 -1.20 6.36
C LYS A 15 -10.58 -0.42 5.43
N VAL A 16 -11.02 0.73 4.95
CA VAL A 16 -10.21 1.63 4.11
C VAL A 16 -9.02 2.16 4.91
N VAL A 17 -9.25 2.63 6.14
CA VAL A 17 -8.19 3.11 7.04
C VAL A 17 -7.19 2.00 7.36
N MET A 18 -7.66 0.79 7.66
CA MET A 18 -6.77 -0.35 7.96
C MET A 18 -5.93 -0.74 6.72
N THR A 19 -6.54 -0.75 5.53
CA THR A 19 -5.81 -1.03 4.28
C THR A 19 -4.77 0.03 3.99
N TRP A 20 -5.10 1.29 4.21
CA TRP A 20 -4.19 2.42 4.06
C TRP A 20 -3.01 2.34 5.04
N ALA A 21 -3.25 1.99 6.31
CA ALA A 21 -2.19 1.79 7.29
C ALA A 21 -1.23 0.64 6.88
N LEU A 22 -1.76 -0.46 6.35
CA LEU A 22 -0.95 -1.57 5.84
C LEU A 22 -0.10 -1.17 4.63
N ASP A 23 -0.60 -0.28 3.78
CA ASP A 23 0.19 0.26 2.66
C ASP A 23 1.36 1.10 3.16
N ILE A 24 1.13 1.96 4.14
CA ILE A 24 2.20 2.77 4.74
C ILE A 24 3.30 1.84 5.28
N CYS A 25 2.92 0.80 6.04
CA CYS A 25 3.86 -0.21 6.52
C CYS A 25 4.59 -0.92 5.38
N SER A 26 3.88 -1.26 4.30
CA SER A 26 4.45 -1.91 3.12
C SER A 26 5.48 -1.02 2.42
N ILE A 27 5.21 0.29 2.30
CA ILE A 27 6.13 1.27 1.72
C ILE A 27 7.40 1.40 2.56
N VAL A 28 7.25 1.54 3.88
CA VAL A 28 8.40 1.65 4.80
C VAL A 28 9.24 0.36 4.77
N LEU A 29 8.59 -0.80 4.85
CA LEU A 29 9.27 -2.10 4.80
C LEU A 29 9.98 -2.31 3.46
N SER A 30 9.33 -1.95 2.37
CA SER A 30 9.91 -2.05 1.02
C SER A 30 11.17 -1.23 0.88
N MET A 31 11.21 -0.01 1.42
CA MET A 31 12.43 0.78 1.45
C MET A 31 13.53 0.02 2.19
N LEU A 32 13.29 -0.42 3.42
CA LEU A 32 14.28 -1.13 4.24
C LEU A 32 14.84 -2.36 3.52
N ILE A 33 13.97 -3.17 2.92
CA ILE A 33 14.36 -4.35 2.12
C ILE A 33 15.23 -3.92 0.93
N THR A 34 14.80 -2.93 0.16
CA THR A 34 15.51 -2.50 -1.06
C THR A 34 16.89 -1.95 -0.73
N TYR A 35 16.96 -1.14 0.32
CA TYR A 35 18.18 -0.57 0.84
C TYR A 35 19.18 -1.67 1.27
N GLN A 36 18.71 -2.68 2.01
CA GLN A 36 19.53 -3.84 2.40
C GLN A 36 19.95 -4.69 1.20
N LEU A 37 19.03 -4.92 0.25
CA LEU A 37 19.27 -5.69 -0.96
C LEU A 37 20.38 -5.06 -1.83
N LEU A 38 20.38 -3.73 -1.94
CA LEU A 38 21.35 -2.98 -2.73
C LEU A 38 22.61 -2.59 -1.94
N LYS A 39 22.75 -3.05 -0.68
CA LYS A 39 23.86 -2.72 0.22
C LYS A 39 24.14 -1.21 0.31
N ILE A 40 23.08 -0.40 0.22
CA ILE A 40 23.18 1.04 0.41
C ILE A 40 23.27 1.30 1.92
N ASP A 41 24.07 2.26 2.35
CA ASP A 41 24.18 2.60 3.77
C ASP A 41 22.86 3.22 4.28
N ASN A 42 22.29 2.58 5.30
CA ASN A 42 21.00 2.89 5.88
C ASN A 42 21.10 3.60 7.22
N SER A 43 22.32 3.79 7.73
CA SER A 43 22.60 4.38 9.05
C SER A 43 21.98 5.77 9.24
N HIS A 44 21.57 6.42 8.14
CA HIS A 44 20.99 7.75 8.14
C HIS A 44 19.53 7.82 7.68
N ILE A 45 18.83 6.71 7.44
CA ILE A 45 17.42 6.74 6.98
C ILE A 45 16.52 7.54 7.91
N PHE A 46 16.77 7.50 9.22
CA PHE A 46 15.97 8.22 10.23
C PHE A 46 16.51 9.62 10.58
N ARG A 47 17.52 10.14 9.87
CA ARG A 47 17.91 11.56 10.02
C ARG A 47 16.84 12.47 9.43
N MET A 48 16.66 13.66 10.02
CA MET A 48 15.63 14.65 9.62
C MET A 48 15.48 14.87 8.11
N LYS A 49 16.60 14.97 7.37
CA LYS A 49 16.58 15.17 5.90
C LYS A 49 15.99 13.97 5.15
N ASN A 50 16.24 12.75 5.63
CA ASN A 50 15.72 11.51 5.04
C ASN A 50 14.30 11.20 5.52
N LEU A 51 13.90 11.67 6.70
CA LEU A 51 12.52 11.61 7.19
C LEU A 51 11.56 12.41 6.29
N ASN A 52 11.94 13.62 5.86
CA ASN A 52 11.13 14.40 4.92
C ASN A 52 10.94 13.66 3.59
N THR A 53 12.01 13.06 3.06
CA THR A 53 11.95 12.24 1.84
C THR A 53 11.05 11.01 2.03
N LEU A 54 11.13 10.34 3.19
CA LEU A 54 10.27 9.20 3.52
C LEU A 54 8.79 9.58 3.58
N ILE A 55 8.46 10.70 4.22
CA ILE A 55 7.08 11.21 4.30
C ILE A 55 6.55 11.49 2.88
N LEU A 56 7.33 12.19 2.05
CA LEU A 56 6.94 12.45 0.66
C LEU A 56 6.71 11.14 -0.11
N TYR A 57 7.60 10.16 0.05
CA TYR A 57 7.44 8.84 -0.54
C TYR A 57 6.12 8.18 -0.17
N ILE A 58 5.76 8.20 1.12
CA ILE A 58 4.50 7.64 1.61
C ILE A 58 3.32 8.38 0.98
N VAL A 59 3.36 9.72 0.98
CA VAL A 59 2.30 10.57 0.42
C VAL A 59 2.10 10.27 -1.07
N PHE A 60 3.16 10.21 -1.87
CA PHE A 60 3.03 9.96 -3.32
C PHE A 60 2.49 8.56 -3.63
N ASN A 61 3.04 7.52 -2.98
CA ASN A 61 2.57 6.15 -3.20
C ASN A 61 1.11 5.98 -2.78
N THR A 62 0.74 6.44 -1.58
CA THR A 62 -0.63 6.31 -1.08
C THR A 62 -1.62 7.17 -1.86
N SER A 63 -1.23 8.37 -2.29
CA SER A 63 -2.07 9.23 -3.14
C SER A 63 -2.34 8.57 -4.48
N LEU A 64 -1.33 7.98 -5.13
CA LEU A 64 -1.50 7.29 -6.40
C LEU A 64 -2.34 6.02 -6.24
N LEU A 65 -2.15 5.23 -5.18
CA LEU A 65 -3.06 4.12 -4.86
C LEU A 65 -4.52 4.59 -4.72
N GLY A 66 -4.74 5.78 -4.16
CA GLY A 66 -6.05 6.43 -4.12
C GLY A 66 -6.59 6.79 -5.50
N VAL A 67 -5.78 7.47 -6.33
CA VAL A 67 -6.15 7.90 -7.68
C VAL A 67 -6.52 6.71 -8.58
N PHE A 68 -5.76 5.63 -8.49
CA PHE A 68 -6.02 4.38 -9.22
C PHE A 68 -7.12 3.51 -8.58
N LYS A 69 -7.85 4.06 -7.60
CA LYS A 69 -9.00 3.43 -6.92
C LYS A 69 -8.64 2.10 -6.23
N CYS A 70 -7.39 1.90 -5.82
CA CYS A 70 -6.91 0.68 -5.16
C CYS A 70 -7.51 0.48 -3.76
N TYR A 71 -8.12 1.52 -3.17
CA TYR A 71 -8.84 1.45 -1.88
C TYR A 71 -10.32 1.12 -2.02
N LYS A 72 -10.86 1.03 -3.24
CA LYS A 72 -12.23 0.59 -3.42
C LYS A 72 -12.32 -0.91 -3.18
N ILE A 73 -12.69 -1.29 -1.96
CA ILE A 73 -12.91 -2.68 -1.55
C ILE A 73 -14.22 -3.16 -2.18
N TYR A 74 -14.21 -3.44 -3.48
CA TYR A 74 -15.30 -4.15 -4.13
C TYR A 74 -15.15 -5.63 -3.81
N PHE A 75 -16.02 -6.15 -2.94
CA PHE A 75 -16.12 -7.58 -2.62
C PHE A 75 -16.54 -8.45 -3.83
N LYS A 76 -16.86 -7.84 -4.98
CA LYS A 76 -17.23 -8.53 -6.22
C LYS A 76 -16.14 -8.36 -7.28
N PHE A 77 -15.29 -9.38 -7.37
CA PHE A 77 -14.79 -9.96 -8.62
C PHE A 77 -14.13 -9.03 -9.66
N ASP A 78 -13.06 -8.34 -9.29
CA ASP A 78 -11.96 -8.13 -10.25
C ASP A 78 -10.59 -8.18 -9.57
N LYS A 79 -10.21 -9.39 -9.12
CA LYS A 79 -8.91 -9.62 -8.45
C LYS A 79 -7.74 -9.24 -9.37
N ALA A 80 -7.90 -9.41 -10.69
CA ALA A 80 -6.88 -9.08 -11.69
C ALA A 80 -6.81 -7.57 -11.96
N GLY A 81 -7.96 -6.88 -12.02
CA GLY A 81 -7.99 -5.43 -12.17
C GLY A 81 -7.38 -4.68 -10.98
N ILE A 82 -7.62 -5.16 -9.75
CA ILE A 82 -7.04 -4.55 -8.54
C ILE A 82 -5.52 -4.70 -8.52
N SER A 83 -5.00 -5.90 -8.82
CA SER A 83 -3.55 -6.11 -8.86
C SER A 83 -2.90 -5.27 -9.95
N GLY A 84 -3.47 -5.25 -11.16
CA GLY A 84 -3.02 -4.39 -12.26
C GLY A 84 -2.94 -2.91 -11.86
N ASN A 85 -3.99 -2.38 -11.24
CA ASN A 85 -4.02 -0.99 -10.77
C ASN A 85 -2.95 -0.69 -9.70
N ILE A 86 -2.69 -1.64 -8.79
CA ILE A 86 -1.64 -1.49 -7.78
C ILE A 86 -0.26 -1.41 -8.45
N PHE A 87 0.03 -2.33 -9.37
CA PHE A 87 1.28 -2.30 -10.13
C PHE A 87 1.42 -0.98 -10.87
N THR A 88 0.42 -0.57 -11.65
CA THR A 88 0.46 0.70 -12.39
C THR A 88 0.69 1.89 -11.46
N ALA A 89 -0.02 1.97 -10.32
CA ALA A 89 0.13 3.05 -9.35
C ALA A 89 1.56 3.11 -8.79
N CYS A 90 2.16 1.97 -8.41
CA CYS A 90 3.51 1.92 -7.84
C CYS A 90 4.58 2.29 -8.87
N PHE A 91 4.45 1.83 -10.11
CA PHE A 91 5.39 2.18 -11.18
C PHE A 91 5.28 3.65 -11.59
N VAL A 92 4.06 4.19 -11.68
CA VAL A 92 3.85 5.63 -11.92
C VAL A 92 4.41 6.47 -10.77
N ALA A 93 4.34 5.98 -9.53
CA ALA A 93 4.90 6.66 -8.37
C ALA A 93 6.43 6.82 -8.43
N MET A 94 7.14 5.95 -9.15
CA MET A 94 8.59 6.06 -9.31
C MET A 94 9.02 7.41 -9.89
N LEU A 95 8.26 7.98 -10.83
CA LEU A 95 8.61 9.21 -11.53
C LEU A 95 8.66 10.43 -10.58
N PRO A 96 7.58 10.82 -9.87
CA PRO A 96 7.63 11.95 -8.95
C PRO A 96 8.66 11.71 -7.84
N ILE A 97 8.79 10.48 -7.38
CA ILE A 97 9.75 10.08 -6.36
C ILE A 97 11.21 10.29 -6.80
N TYR A 98 11.55 9.86 -8.01
CA TYR A 98 12.88 10.04 -8.59
C TYR A 98 13.23 11.53 -8.71
N LEU A 99 12.27 12.35 -9.16
CA LEU A 99 12.44 13.80 -9.28
C LEU A 99 12.67 14.45 -7.91
N ILE A 100 11.98 14.01 -6.86
CA ILE A 100 12.17 14.48 -5.49
C ILE A 100 13.58 14.15 -5.00
N ASP A 101 13.99 12.89 -5.09
CA ASP A 101 15.33 12.48 -4.66
C ASP A 101 16.44 13.26 -5.36
N LYS A 102 16.26 13.54 -6.67
CA LYS A 102 17.17 14.39 -7.43
C LYS A 102 17.17 15.83 -6.91
N THR A 103 16.02 16.38 -6.57
CA THR A 103 15.87 17.76 -6.05
C THR A 103 16.53 17.93 -4.67
N PHE A 104 16.49 16.89 -3.82
CA PHE A 104 17.09 16.93 -2.47
C PHE A 104 18.58 16.54 -2.43
N ASN A 105 19.21 16.32 -3.59
CA ASN A 105 20.58 15.81 -3.73
C ASN A 105 20.79 14.48 -2.99
N LEU A 106 19.79 13.60 -3.07
CA LEU A 106 19.83 12.23 -2.54
C LEU A 106 19.61 11.20 -3.67
N PRO A 107 20.32 11.30 -4.82
CA PRO A 107 20.09 10.41 -5.94
C PRO A 107 20.45 8.97 -5.54
N LYS A 108 19.47 8.07 -5.65
CA LYS A 108 19.68 6.64 -5.48
C LYS A 108 19.94 6.01 -6.86
N PRO A 109 20.59 4.83 -6.93
CA PRO A 109 20.74 4.14 -8.20
C PRO A 109 19.35 3.85 -8.82
N PRO A 110 19.19 3.88 -10.16
CA PRO A 110 17.91 3.59 -10.83
C PRO A 110 17.27 2.27 -10.38
N LEU A 111 18.10 1.25 -10.11
CA LEU A 111 17.67 -0.04 -9.58
C LEU A 111 16.91 0.07 -8.25
N PHE A 112 17.23 1.05 -7.41
CA PHE A 112 16.50 1.29 -6.16
C PHE A 112 15.01 1.53 -6.42
N TYR A 113 14.68 2.42 -7.35
CA TYR A 113 13.29 2.76 -7.64
C TYR A 113 12.52 1.56 -8.21
N ILE A 114 13.17 0.80 -9.10
CA ILE A 114 12.60 -0.39 -9.74
C ILE A 114 12.29 -1.46 -8.69
N PHE A 115 13.28 -1.85 -7.89
CA PHE A 115 13.09 -2.86 -6.84
C PHE A 115 12.10 -2.40 -5.78
N ASN A 116 12.16 -1.13 -5.38
CA ASN A 116 11.27 -0.61 -4.36
C ASN A 116 9.81 -0.65 -4.84
N ALA A 117 9.48 -0.22 -6.06
CA ALA A 117 8.08 -0.31 -6.50
C ALA A 117 7.61 -1.76 -6.71
N LEU A 118 8.49 -2.67 -7.13
CA LEU A 118 8.16 -4.10 -7.21
C LEU A 118 7.80 -4.66 -5.85
N ILE A 119 8.63 -4.39 -4.82
CA ILE A 119 8.39 -4.88 -3.46
C ILE A 119 7.13 -4.23 -2.87
N ILE A 120 6.91 -2.92 -3.05
CA ILE A 120 5.65 -2.25 -2.64
C ILE A 120 4.46 -2.93 -3.31
N SER A 121 4.52 -3.16 -4.62
CA SER A 121 3.42 -3.78 -5.37
C SER A 121 3.10 -5.18 -4.85
N VAL A 122 4.12 -6.01 -4.61
CA VAL A 122 3.96 -7.38 -4.10
C VAL A 122 3.39 -7.37 -2.68
N LEU A 123 3.90 -6.52 -1.79
CA LEU A 123 3.39 -6.39 -0.42
C LEU A 123 1.94 -5.86 -0.41
N ALA A 124 1.65 -4.85 -1.22
CA ALA A 124 0.32 -4.29 -1.35
C ALA A 124 -0.66 -5.33 -1.90
N VAL A 125 -0.33 -6.04 -2.98
CA VAL A 125 -1.17 -7.13 -3.51
C VAL A 125 -1.34 -8.24 -2.47
N GLY A 126 -0.24 -8.68 -1.84
CA GLY A 126 -0.24 -9.72 -0.82
C GLY A 126 -1.15 -9.40 0.36
N THR A 127 -1.09 -8.17 0.88
CA THR A 127 -1.97 -7.73 1.99
C THR A 127 -3.45 -7.76 1.60
N ARG A 128 -3.83 -7.39 0.35
CA ARG A 128 -5.22 -7.53 -0.12
C ARG A 128 -5.64 -8.99 -0.21
N TYR A 129 -4.79 -9.86 -0.75
CA TYR A 129 -5.09 -11.29 -0.85
C TYR A 129 -5.30 -11.92 0.53
N VAL A 130 -4.42 -11.64 1.47
CA VAL A 130 -4.53 -12.11 2.85
C VAL A 130 -5.81 -11.59 3.50
N TYR A 131 -6.11 -10.29 3.35
CA TYR A 131 -7.34 -9.69 3.86
C TYR A 131 -8.60 -10.38 3.29
N LEU A 132 -8.63 -10.66 1.98
CA LEU A 132 -9.73 -11.36 1.33
C LEU A 132 -9.88 -12.81 1.82
N LEU A 133 -8.77 -13.53 2.03
CA LEU A 133 -8.79 -14.90 2.56
C LEU A 133 -9.36 -14.93 3.98
N PHE A 134 -8.92 -14.02 4.85
CA PHE A 134 -9.47 -13.92 6.20
C PHE A 134 -10.95 -13.52 6.17
N ALA A 135 -11.32 -12.52 5.37
CA ALA A 135 -12.72 -12.10 5.24
C ALA A 135 -13.64 -13.25 4.80
N ASP A 136 -13.24 -14.06 3.81
CA ASP A 136 -14.02 -15.23 3.38
C ASP A 136 -14.15 -16.28 4.49
N LYS A 137 -13.08 -16.49 5.27
CA LYS A 137 -13.08 -17.43 6.40
C LYS A 137 -14.04 -16.99 7.51
N TYR A 138 -14.06 -15.69 7.87
CA TYR A 138 -14.97 -15.17 8.88
C TYR A 138 -16.44 -15.17 8.42
N ILE A 139 -16.72 -14.86 7.14
CA ILE A 139 -18.08 -14.92 6.58
C ILE A 139 -18.64 -16.36 6.60
N LYS A 140 -17.78 -17.38 6.37
CA LYS A 140 -18.17 -18.80 6.46
C LYS A 140 -18.36 -19.31 7.89
N VAL A 141 -17.78 -18.66 8.89
CA VAL A 141 -17.99 -18.99 10.31
C VAL A 141 -19.30 -18.38 10.79
N ASP A 142 -19.56 -17.11 10.47
CA ASP A 142 -20.78 -16.38 10.83
C ASP A 142 -22.05 -17.07 10.29
N LYS A 143 -22.00 -17.58 9.04
CA LYS A 143 -23.10 -18.39 8.49
C LYS A 143 -23.34 -19.71 9.22
N ARG A 144 -22.29 -20.35 9.74
CA ARG A 144 -22.41 -21.63 10.44
C ARG A 144 -22.99 -21.50 11.84
N ASP A 145 -22.80 -20.35 12.49
CA ASP A 145 -23.39 -20.05 13.79
C ASP A 145 -24.80 -19.47 13.67
N SER A 146 -25.16 -18.87 12.52
CA SER A 146 -26.54 -18.42 12.25
C SER A 146 -27.50 -19.53 11.82
N ASP A 147 -26.99 -20.70 11.41
CA ASP A 147 -27.77 -21.88 11.01
C ASP A 147 -27.92 -22.91 12.17
N LYS A 148 -27.51 -22.55 13.39
CA LYS A 148 -27.71 -23.33 14.62
C LYS A 148 -28.70 -22.64 15.55
#